data_AF-A0A679JF31-F1
#
_entry.id   AF-A0A679JF31-F1
#
_cell.length_a   1.000
_cell.length_b   1.000
_cell.length_c   1.000
_cell.angle_alpha   90.00
_cell.angle_beta   90.00
_cell.angle_gamma   90.00
#
_symmetry.space_group_name_H-M   'P 1'
#
loop_
_entity.id
_entity.type
_entity.pdbx_description
1 polymer ?
#
loop_
_entity_poly.entity_id
_entity_poly.type
_entity_poly.pdbx_seq_one_letter_code
_entity_poly.pdbx_strand_id
1 'polypeptide(L)'
;MLALSQQDILQAAIEVDVLQQELVKAFFAQNPGVTEFGSLTDFPKAGQLQLGGQTWRYRKHGLGYSFLSDQGCVIDAHNHFNRGLRWVDAHRVTEYLLSVRADLGQMDELHTLIEGGLEALEKQGFLARTANSPTAWEIRSEGR
;
A
#
# COMPACT_ATOMS: atom_id res chain seq x y z
N MET A 1 1.97 -10.99 -23.04
CA MET A 1 1.49 -10.65 -21.69
C MET A 1 2.60 -11.08 -20.75
N LEU A 2 3.34 -10.15 -20.16
CA LEU A 2 4.39 -10.50 -19.19
C LEU A 2 3.66 -11.04 -17.96
N ALA A 3 3.85 -12.32 -17.67
CA ALA A 3 3.31 -12.93 -16.46
C ALA A 3 4.14 -12.45 -15.26
N LEU A 4 3.50 -11.86 -14.26
CA LEU A 4 4.15 -11.57 -12.99
C LEU A 4 4.43 -12.89 -12.26
N SER A 5 5.67 -13.10 -11.86
CA SER A 5 6.05 -14.22 -11.01
C SER A 5 5.65 -13.96 -9.56
N GLN A 6 5.59 -15.01 -8.73
CA GLN A 6 5.37 -14.84 -7.28
C GLN A 6 6.47 -13.98 -6.63
N GLN A 7 7.70 -14.01 -7.17
CA GLN A 7 8.78 -13.17 -6.69
C GLN A 7 8.55 -11.70 -7.03
N ASP A 8 8.03 -11.38 -8.22
CA ASP A 8 7.65 -10.01 -8.58
C ASP A 8 6.54 -9.47 -7.67
N ILE A 9 5.57 -10.33 -7.34
CA ILE A 9 4.44 -9.98 -6.44
C ILE A 9 4.96 -9.75 -5.02
N LEU A 10 5.84 -10.61 -4.51
CA LEU A 10 6.45 -10.44 -3.19
C LEU A 10 7.27 -9.15 -3.12
N GLN A 11 8.07 -8.87 -4.15
CA GLN A 11 8.88 -7.66 -4.21
C GLN A 11 7.98 -6.41 -4.22
N ALA A 12 6.93 -6.39 -5.04
CA ALA A 12 5.97 -5.30 -5.06
C ALA A 12 5.25 -5.13 -3.72
N ALA A 13 4.88 -6.22 -3.04
CA ALA A 13 4.30 -6.17 -1.71
C ALA A 13 5.25 -5.54 -0.67
N ILE A 14 6.54 -5.90 -0.70
CA ILE A 14 7.58 -5.31 0.16
C ILE A 14 7.72 -3.81 -0.12
N GLU A 15 7.77 -3.41 -1.39
CA GLU A 15 7.89 -2.01 -1.78
C GLU A 15 6.69 -1.19 -1.32
N VAL A 16 5.47 -1.72 -1.49
CA VAL A 16 4.24 -1.11 -0.98
C VAL A 16 4.27 -0.95 0.53
N ASP A 17 4.63 -2.00 1.28
CA ASP A 17 4.71 -1.96 2.74
C ASP A 17 5.69 -0.88 3.23
N VAL A 18 6.90 -0.85 2.66
CA VAL A 18 7.94 0.11 3.02
C VAL A 18 7.52 1.54 2.66
N LEU A 19 7.07 1.79 1.43
CA LEU A 19 6.67 3.13 1.00
C LEU A 19 5.44 3.61 1.78
N GLN A 20 4.42 2.77 1.96
CA GLN A 20 3.25 3.11 2.76
C GLN A 20 3.66 3.50 4.17
N GLN A 21 4.55 2.73 4.82
CA GLN A 21 5.00 3.03 6.16
C GLN A 21 5.68 4.41 6.23
N GLU A 22 6.61 4.70 5.32
CA GLU A 22 7.35 5.95 5.31
C GLU A 22 6.46 7.16 4.97
N LEU A 23 5.53 7.02 4.04
CA LEU A 23 4.56 8.05 3.68
C LEU A 23 3.60 8.36 4.83
N VAL A 24 3.09 7.32 5.51
CA VAL A 24 2.22 7.46 6.67
C VAL A 24 2.97 8.13 7.83
N LYS A 25 4.22 7.74 8.09
CA LYS A 25 5.08 8.40 9.09
C LYS A 25 5.26 9.88 8.76
N ALA A 26 5.61 10.21 7.53
CA ALA A 26 5.79 11.59 7.08
C ALA A 26 4.50 12.41 7.22
N PHE A 27 3.35 11.82 6.86
CA PHE A 27 2.04 12.45 7.04
C PHE A 27 1.78 12.82 8.51
N PHE A 28 1.99 11.89 9.45
CA PHE A 28 1.74 12.14 10.87
C PHE A 28 2.78 13.08 11.50
N ALA A 29 3.99 13.15 10.96
CA ALA A 29 4.98 14.14 11.38
C ALA A 29 4.56 15.56 10.98
N GLN A 30 3.98 15.73 9.79
CA GLN A 30 3.46 17.02 9.31
C GLN A 30 2.13 17.41 9.97
N ASN A 31 1.34 16.42 10.39
CA ASN A 31 0.02 16.61 10.98
C ASN A 31 -0.05 16.01 12.41
N PRO A 32 0.73 16.53 13.38
CA PRO A 32 0.83 15.92 14.70
C PRO A 32 -0.47 16.01 15.52
N GLY A 33 -1.38 16.92 15.15
CA GLY A 33 -2.63 17.18 15.86
C GLY A 33 -3.82 16.30 15.47
N VAL A 34 -3.67 15.40 14.50
CA VAL A 34 -4.79 14.52 14.08
C VAL A 34 -4.90 13.32 15.02
N THR A 35 -6.11 13.08 15.52
CA THR A 35 -6.40 12.05 16.53
C THR A 35 -7.67 11.26 16.26
N GLU A 36 -8.60 11.74 15.43
CA GLU A 36 -9.90 11.08 15.20
C GLU A 36 -9.83 9.96 14.16
N PHE A 37 -9.08 8.88 14.43
CA PHE A 37 -8.86 7.76 13.50
C PHE A 37 -10.15 7.05 13.01
N GLY A 38 -11.24 7.11 13.80
CA GLY A 38 -12.49 6.44 13.44
C GLY A 38 -13.28 7.13 12.33
N SER A 39 -13.26 8.46 12.29
CA SER A 39 -14.03 9.27 11.33
C SER A 39 -13.13 10.09 10.38
N LEU A 40 -11.87 10.25 10.77
CA LEU A 40 -10.85 11.06 10.12
C LEU A 40 -11.30 12.53 9.93
N THR A 41 -12.18 13.05 10.79
CA THR A 41 -12.80 14.38 10.62
C THR A 41 -11.81 15.52 10.77
N ASP A 42 -10.81 15.36 11.65
CA ASP A 42 -9.73 16.31 11.88
C ASP A 42 -8.54 16.12 10.93
N PHE A 43 -8.57 15.09 10.08
CA PHE A 43 -7.50 14.83 9.12
C PHE A 43 -7.62 15.75 7.87
N PRO A 44 -6.50 16.29 7.35
CA PRO A 44 -6.49 17.14 6.17
C PRO A 44 -6.97 16.41 4.92
N LYS A 45 -7.86 17.02 4.14
CA LYS A 45 -8.42 16.37 2.93
C LYS A 45 -7.40 16.14 1.82
N ALA A 46 -6.38 16.99 1.71
CA ALA A 46 -5.30 16.88 0.74
C ALA A 46 -4.09 17.71 1.19
N GLY A 47 -2.94 17.47 0.57
CA GLY A 47 -1.73 18.23 0.81
C GLY A 47 -0.53 17.61 0.10
N GLN A 48 0.66 17.98 0.55
CA GLN A 48 1.92 17.48 0.00
C GLN A 48 2.95 17.25 1.10
N LEU A 49 3.78 16.23 0.91
CA LEU A 49 4.92 15.91 1.77
C LEU A 49 6.15 15.56 0.93
N GLN A 50 7.32 15.57 1.57
CA GLN A 50 8.59 15.19 0.94
C GLN A 50 9.04 13.84 1.48
N LEU A 51 9.38 12.91 0.58
CA LEU A 51 9.95 11.62 0.94
C LEU A 51 10.94 11.18 -0.16
N GLY A 52 12.14 10.75 0.22
CA GLY A 52 13.13 10.22 -0.73
C GLY A 52 13.57 11.21 -1.82
N GLY A 53 13.52 12.52 -1.54
CA GLY A 53 13.81 13.56 -2.54
C GLY A 53 12.69 13.83 -3.55
N GLN A 54 11.54 13.18 -3.41
CA GLN A 54 10.35 13.38 -4.24
C GLN A 54 9.25 14.12 -3.47
N THR A 55 8.43 14.86 -4.22
CA THR A 55 7.19 15.42 -3.70
C THR A 55 6.04 14.46 -3.91
N TRP A 56 5.35 14.15 -2.81
CA TRP A 56 4.17 13.30 -2.79
C TRP A 56 2.94 14.14 -2.49
N ARG A 57 1.98 14.14 -3.40
CA ARG A 57 0.66 14.73 -3.17
C ARG A 57 -0.23 13.68 -2.54
N TYR A 58 -0.85 14.00 -1.42
CA TYR A 58 -1.80 13.10 -0.78
C TYR A 58 -3.22 13.62 -0.90
N ARG A 59 -4.19 12.71 -0.99
CA ARG A 59 -5.61 13.02 -0.97
C ARG A 59 -6.36 11.97 -0.15
N LYS A 60 -7.23 12.45 0.73
CA LYS A 60 -8.15 11.60 1.49
C LYS A 60 -9.23 11.04 0.58
N HIS A 61 -9.53 9.75 0.72
CA HIS A 61 -10.70 9.09 0.13
C HIS A 61 -11.20 8.01 1.07
N GLY A 62 -12.52 7.95 1.29
CA GLY A 62 -13.10 7.04 2.28
C GLY A 62 -12.43 7.19 3.66
N LEU A 63 -11.92 6.07 4.18
CA LEU A 63 -11.17 5.97 5.44
C LEU A 63 -9.66 5.82 5.23
N GLY A 64 -9.15 6.30 4.09
CA GLY A 64 -7.75 6.18 3.70
C GLY A 64 -7.20 7.39 2.96
N TYR A 65 -5.98 7.23 2.47
CA TYR A 65 -5.24 8.23 1.70
C TYR A 65 -4.52 7.59 0.54
N SER A 66 -4.62 8.23 -0.63
CA SER A 66 -3.76 7.95 -1.76
C SER A 66 -2.63 8.97 -1.80
N PHE A 67 -1.43 8.48 -2.09
CA PHE A 67 -0.22 9.26 -2.25
C PHE A 67 0.26 9.10 -3.69
N LEU A 68 0.51 10.22 -4.37
CA LEU A 68 0.98 10.28 -5.75
C LEU A 68 2.31 11.02 -5.81
N SER A 69 3.36 10.36 -6.27
CA SER A 69 4.66 10.99 -6.51
C SER A 69 4.64 11.84 -7.79
N ASP A 70 5.64 12.71 -7.92
CA ASP A 70 5.92 13.46 -9.14
C ASP A 70 6.28 12.58 -10.35
N GLN A 71 6.81 11.37 -10.09
CA GLN A 71 7.12 10.36 -11.09
C GLN A 71 5.92 9.47 -11.48
N GLY A 72 4.75 9.69 -10.88
CA GLY A 72 3.53 8.95 -11.20
C GLY A 72 3.30 7.69 -10.36
N CYS A 73 4.18 7.37 -9.40
CA CYS A 73 3.98 6.27 -8.47
C CYS A 73 2.79 6.55 -7.54
N VAL A 74 1.92 5.55 -7.36
CA VAL A 74 0.76 5.59 -6.47
C VAL A 74 0.96 4.61 -5.33
N ILE A 75 0.75 5.08 -4.10
CA ILE A 75 0.60 4.25 -2.91
C ILE A 75 -0.75 4.58 -2.29
N ASP A 76 -1.65 3.61 -2.29
CA ASP A 76 -2.96 3.76 -1.66
C ASP A 76 -2.98 3.09 -0.28
N ALA A 77 -3.01 3.92 0.76
CA ALA A 77 -3.28 3.47 2.12
C ALA A 77 -4.80 3.43 2.36
N HIS A 78 -5.52 2.64 1.56
CA HIS A 78 -6.97 2.56 1.63
C HIS A 78 -7.42 1.82 2.89
N ASN A 79 -8.25 2.49 3.69
CA ASN A 79 -8.77 1.97 4.96
C ASN A 79 -7.71 1.69 6.03
N HIS A 80 -8.15 1.71 7.29
CA HIS A 80 -7.31 1.50 8.47
C HIS A 80 -6.09 2.44 8.55
N PHE A 81 -6.22 3.65 8.01
CA PHE A 81 -5.16 4.66 8.05
C PHE A 81 -4.78 5.00 9.49
N ASN A 82 -3.74 4.36 10.00
CA ASN A 82 -3.31 4.47 11.38
C ASN A 82 -1.78 4.48 11.47
N ARG A 83 -1.26 4.80 12.66
CA ARG A 83 0.18 4.82 12.92
C ARG A 83 0.70 3.38 12.97
N GLY A 84 1.57 3.04 12.01
CA GLY A 84 2.36 1.81 12.07
C GLY A 84 1.69 0.58 11.46
N LEU A 85 0.57 0.71 10.75
CA LEU A 85 0.01 -0.40 9.98
C LEU A 85 0.97 -0.82 8.86
N ARG A 86 1.16 -2.13 8.74
CA ARG A 86 2.07 -2.80 7.79
C ARG A 86 1.32 -3.69 6.80
N TRP A 87 0.04 -3.39 6.57
CA TRP A 87 -0.83 -4.27 5.80
C TRP A 87 -0.67 -4.04 4.31
N VAL A 88 -0.64 -5.15 3.60
CA VAL A 88 -0.64 -5.22 2.15
C VAL A 88 -1.82 -6.09 1.72
N ASP A 89 -2.47 -5.73 0.63
CA ASP A 89 -3.52 -6.52 0.00
C ASP A 89 -3.41 -6.41 -1.52
N ALA A 90 -4.28 -7.14 -2.22
CA ALA A 90 -4.27 -7.17 -3.67
C ALA A 90 -4.55 -5.80 -4.30
N HIS A 91 -5.44 -5.00 -3.72
CA HIS A 91 -5.77 -3.66 -4.24
C HIS A 91 -4.55 -2.73 -4.17
N ARG A 92 -3.89 -2.65 -3.00
CA ARG A 92 -2.69 -1.81 -2.81
C ARG A 92 -1.57 -2.17 -3.78
N VAL A 93 -1.30 -3.47 -3.94
CA VAL A 93 -0.23 -3.94 -4.83
C VAL A 93 -0.60 -3.74 -6.29
N THR A 94 -1.86 -3.92 -6.66
CA THR A 94 -2.35 -3.70 -8.03
C THR A 94 -2.22 -2.24 -8.44
N GLU A 95 -2.68 -1.30 -7.61
CA GLU A 95 -2.55 0.13 -7.90
C GLU A 95 -1.10 0.58 -7.99
N TYR A 96 -0.25 0.11 -7.06
CA TYR A 96 1.17 0.36 -7.13
C TYR A 96 1.76 -0.10 -8.45
N LEU A 97 1.55 -1.37 -8.81
CA LEU A 97 2.08 -1.95 -10.04
C LEU A 97 1.58 -1.24 -11.30
N LEU A 98 0.29 -0.91 -11.40
CA LEU A 98 -0.22 -0.15 -12.54
C LEU A 98 0.39 1.26 -12.63
N SER A 99 0.73 1.86 -11.50
CA SER A 99 1.33 3.20 -11.47
C SER A 99 2.79 3.22 -11.93
N VAL A 100 3.54 2.16 -11.67
CA VAL A 100 4.97 2.06 -12.03
C VAL A 100 5.22 1.25 -13.30
N ARG A 101 4.22 0.49 -13.77
CA ARG A 101 4.29 -0.36 -14.96
C ARG A 101 3.04 -0.27 -15.82
N ALA A 102 3.13 0.59 -16.84
CA ALA A 102 2.06 0.80 -17.82
C ALA A 102 1.76 -0.42 -18.72
N ASP A 103 2.59 -1.47 -18.67
CA ASP A 103 2.47 -2.68 -19.51
C ASP A 103 1.61 -3.80 -18.90
N LEU A 104 1.15 -3.65 -17.65
CA LEU A 104 0.52 -4.71 -16.87
C LEU A 104 -0.99 -4.94 -17.12
N GLY A 105 -1.56 -4.36 -18.17
CA GLY A 105 -2.93 -4.65 -18.58
C GLY A 105 -4.00 -3.91 -17.75
N GLN A 106 -5.16 -4.56 -17.54
CA GLN A 106 -6.31 -3.96 -16.87
C GLN A 106 -6.38 -4.34 -15.37
N MET A 107 -6.99 -3.45 -14.58
CA MET A 107 -7.10 -3.57 -13.12
C MET A 107 -7.66 -4.92 -12.65
N ASP A 108 -8.79 -5.38 -13.19
CA ASP A 108 -9.50 -6.56 -12.67
C ASP A 108 -8.73 -7.87 -12.89
N GLU A 109 -8.09 -8.01 -14.06
CA GLU A 109 -7.26 -9.18 -14.39
C GLU A 109 -6.01 -9.21 -13.50
N LEU A 110 -5.37 -8.06 -13.33
CA LEU A 110 -4.18 -7.93 -12.50
C LEU A 110 -4.51 -8.19 -11.03
N HIS A 111 -5.61 -7.62 -10.51
CA HIS A 111 -6.05 -7.83 -9.14
C HIS A 111 -6.22 -9.31 -8.81
N THR A 112 -6.92 -10.06 -9.67
CA THR A 112 -7.15 -11.50 -9.48
C THR A 112 -5.83 -12.28 -9.47
N LEU A 113 -4.89 -11.93 -10.36
CA LEU A 113 -3.56 -12.53 -10.41
C LEU A 113 -2.77 -12.24 -9.13
N ILE A 114 -2.78 -10.99 -8.68
CA ILE A 114 -2.08 -10.54 -7.47
C ILE A 114 -2.65 -11.25 -6.24
N GLU A 115 -3.97 -11.30 -6.09
CA GLU A 115 -4.64 -11.97 -4.96
C GLU A 115 -4.23 -13.44 -4.86
N GLY A 116 -4.30 -14.19 -5.97
CA GLY A 116 -3.84 -15.57 -6.02
C GLY A 116 -2.34 -15.73 -5.71
N GLY A 117 -1.51 -14.75 -6.11
CA GLY A 117 -0.09 -14.71 -5.78
C GLY A 117 0.18 -14.49 -4.30
N LEU A 118 -0.52 -13.54 -3.66
CA LEU A 118 -0.42 -13.28 -2.22
C LEU A 118 -0.88 -14.50 -1.39
N GLU A 119 -1.95 -15.18 -1.79
CA GLU A 119 -2.38 -16.43 -1.15
C GLU A 119 -1.35 -17.56 -1.28
N ALA A 120 -0.67 -17.66 -2.43
CA ALA A 120 0.40 -18.64 -2.61
C ALA A 120 1.61 -18.33 -1.73
N LEU A 121 1.98 -17.06 -1.60
CA LEU A 121 3.07 -16.58 -0.73
C LEU A 121 2.75 -16.79 0.76
N GLU A 122 1.48 -16.65 1.16
CA GLU A 122 1.01 -17.03 2.49
C GLU A 122 1.20 -18.52 2.77
N LYS A 123 0.78 -19.40 1.84
CA LYS A 123 0.97 -20.85 1.98
C LYS A 123 2.44 -21.27 2.06
N GLN A 124 3.34 -20.46 1.49
CA GLN A 124 4.78 -20.64 1.55
C GLN A 124 5.44 -20.01 2.80
N GLY A 125 4.67 -19.27 3.61
CA GLY A 125 5.14 -18.68 4.87
C GLY A 125 5.80 -17.31 4.74
N PHE A 126 5.81 -16.69 3.55
CA PHE A 126 6.33 -15.33 3.35
C PHE A 126 5.37 -14.26 3.87
N LEU A 127 4.07 -14.56 3.86
CA LEU A 127 3.01 -13.67 4.33
C LEU A 127 2.18 -14.34 5.42
N ALA A 128 1.49 -13.54 6.22
CA ALA A 128 0.44 -14.02 7.11
C ALA A 128 -0.79 -13.13 7.03
N ARG A 129 -1.98 -13.74 6.96
CA ARG A 129 -3.25 -13.02 7.11
C ARG A 129 -3.28 -12.24 8.43
N THR A 130 -3.78 -11.02 8.36
CA THR A 130 -4.03 -10.21 9.55
C THR A 130 -5.26 -10.73 10.28
N ALA A 131 -5.32 -10.59 11.60
CA ALA A 131 -6.53 -10.93 12.37
C ALA A 131 -7.68 -9.94 12.11
N ASN A 132 -7.37 -8.74 11.62
CA ASN A 132 -8.31 -7.63 11.49
C ASN A 132 -8.97 -7.56 10.11
N SER A 133 -8.44 -8.29 9.13
CA SER A 133 -9.02 -8.38 7.80
C SER A 133 -8.70 -9.75 7.19
N PRO A 134 -9.69 -10.47 6.61
CA PRO A 134 -9.39 -11.40 5.52
C PRO A 134 -8.79 -10.55 4.37
N THR A 135 -8.40 -11.00 3.19
CA THR A 135 -7.90 -10.10 2.11
C THR A 135 -6.69 -9.19 2.43
N ALA A 136 -6.12 -9.14 3.64
CA ALA A 136 -4.92 -8.37 3.96
C ALA A 136 -3.90 -9.24 4.67
N TRP A 137 -2.63 -8.97 4.38
CA TRP A 137 -1.48 -9.72 4.84
C TRP A 137 -0.43 -8.80 5.46
N GLU A 138 0.35 -9.38 6.37
CA GLU A 138 1.60 -8.83 6.87
C GLU A 138 2.77 -9.63 6.30
N ILE A 139 3.84 -8.92 5.94
CA ILE A 139 5.08 -9.53 5.47
C ILE A 139 5.79 -10.16 6.66
N ARG A 140 6.05 -11.47 6.59
CA ARG A 140 6.94 -12.11 7.56
C ARG A 140 8.36 -11.74 7.18
N SER A 141 8.96 -10.86 7.98
CA SER A 141 10.42 -10.70 7.99
C SER A 141 11.01 -12.10 8.12
N GLU A 142 11.77 -12.52 7.11
CA GLU A 142 12.29 -13.87 6.93
C GLU A 142 12.60 -14.54 8.26
N GLY A 143 12.13 -15.78 8.42
CA GLY A 143 12.62 -16.65 9.46
C GLY A 143 14.14 -16.68 9.38
N ARG A 144 14.80 -16.01 10.32
CA ARG A 144 16.19 -16.31 10.66
C ARG A 144 16.25 -17.67 11.31
#